data_AF-A0A4Q3ZKY9-F1
#
_entry.id   AF-A0A4Q3ZKY9-F1
#
_cell.length_a   1.000
_cell.length_b   1.000
_cell.length_c   1.000
_cell.angle_alpha   90.00
_cell.angle_beta   90.00
_cell.angle_gamma   90.00
#
_symmetry.space_group_name_H-M   'P 1'
#
loop_
_entity.id
_entity.type
_entity.pdbx_description
1 polymer ?
#
loop_
_entity_poly.entity_id
_entity_poly.type
_entity_poly.pdbx_seq_one_letter_code
_entity_poly.pdbx_strand_id
1 'polypeptide(L)'
;MDVISNFAARYDRTREEVISLQEYLDLCKRDPLAYATAAERMLRAIGDPQLVDTRNDSRLSRIFANKVIKLYPAFKEFYGMEDAIEQVVSYFRHAAQGLEEKKQILYLLGPVGGGKSSIAERLKQLMEHVPFYAIKGSPVNESPLGLFDPVEDGEILEKEYGIPRRYLQRILSPWAVKRLEEFGGDIRKFQVVKRYPSVLRQIGVAKTEPGDENNQDISSLVGKIDIRKLETYAQDDPDAYSYSGGLCLANQGLLEFVEMFKAPIKVLHPLLTATQEGNFKGTEGFGAIPFDGIVLAHSNESEWKAFRNNKNNEAFLDRIYIVKVPYSLR
;
A
#
# COMPACT_ATOMS: atom_id res chain seq x y z
N MET A 1 -12.20 33.43 -1.93
CA MET A 1 -12.29 32.35 -0.90
C MET A 1 -11.15 32.55 0.07
N ASP A 2 -11.45 32.71 1.35
CA ASP A 2 -10.48 32.87 2.42
C ASP A 2 -9.79 31.53 2.76
N VAL A 3 -8.55 31.56 3.24
CA VAL A 3 -7.72 30.39 3.56
C VAL A 3 -8.44 29.47 4.56
N ILE A 4 -9.13 30.06 5.55
CA ILE A 4 -9.90 29.33 6.56
C ILE A 4 -11.08 28.58 5.93
N SER A 5 -11.83 29.24 5.03
CA SER A 5 -12.96 28.60 4.32
C SER A 5 -12.50 27.44 3.43
N ASN A 6 -11.32 27.54 2.82
CA ASN A 6 -10.75 26.47 2.00
C ASN A 6 -10.21 25.31 2.86
N PHE A 7 -9.75 25.57 4.10
CA PHE A 7 -9.39 24.50 5.03
C PHE A 7 -10.63 23.73 5.50
N ALA A 8 -11.70 24.43 5.89
CA ALA A 8 -12.96 23.80 6.30
C ALA A 8 -13.55 22.93 5.17
N ALA A 9 -13.59 23.45 3.94
CA ALA A 9 -14.07 22.68 2.79
C ALA A 9 -13.21 21.44 2.48
N ARG A 10 -11.89 21.50 2.68
CA ARG A 10 -11.00 20.32 2.55
C ARG A 10 -11.26 19.30 3.66
N TYR A 11 -11.41 19.77 4.89
CA TYR A 11 -11.70 18.90 6.03
C TYR A 11 -13.03 18.17 5.84
N ASP A 12 -14.09 18.87 5.41
CA ASP A 12 -15.40 18.28 5.15
C ASP A 12 -15.37 17.26 4.01
N ARG A 13 -14.57 17.48 2.96
CA ARG A 13 -14.38 16.49 1.88
C ARG A 13 -13.70 15.21 2.34
N THR A 14 -12.86 15.31 3.37
CA THR A 14 -12.16 14.15 3.97
C THR A 14 -12.91 13.51 5.13
N ARG A 15 -14.14 13.99 5.42
CA ARG A 15 -14.96 13.45 6.49
C ARG A 15 -15.39 12.03 6.14
N GLU A 16 -15.36 11.15 7.14
CA GLU A 16 -15.76 9.76 6.97
C GLU A 16 -17.24 9.68 6.55
N GLU A 17 -17.48 9.12 5.37
CA GLU A 17 -18.80 8.79 4.87
C GLU A 17 -19.06 7.32 5.20
N VAL A 18 -20.10 7.05 6.00
CA VAL A 18 -20.49 5.70 6.40
C VAL A 18 -21.72 5.30 5.61
N ILE A 19 -21.63 4.16 4.93
CA ILE A 19 -22.71 3.55 4.16
C ILE A 19 -22.90 2.10 4.61
N SER A 20 -24.06 1.52 4.29
CA SER A 20 -24.32 0.10 4.46
C SER A 20 -23.51 -0.74 3.47
N LEU A 21 -23.35 -2.04 3.75
CA LEU A 21 -22.72 -2.98 2.82
C LEU A 21 -23.45 -3.02 1.47
N GLN A 22 -24.78 -2.96 1.47
CA GLN A 22 -25.58 -2.94 0.24
C GLN A 22 -25.32 -1.68 -0.60
N GLU A 23 -25.32 -0.50 0.03
CA GLU A 23 -25.00 0.76 -0.66
C GLU A 23 -23.58 0.75 -1.24
N TYR A 24 -22.62 0.12 -0.55
CA TYR A 24 -21.27 -0.09 -1.08
C TYR A 24 -21.27 -0.97 -2.33
N LEU A 25 -21.99 -2.09 -2.33
CA LEU A 25 -22.11 -2.94 -3.50
C LEU A 25 -22.77 -2.18 -4.69
N ASP A 26 -23.83 -1.42 -4.41
CA ASP A 26 -24.48 -0.59 -5.44
C ASP A 26 -23.60 0.57 -5.93
N LEU A 27 -22.65 1.04 -5.11
CA LEU A 27 -21.63 1.99 -5.53
C LEU A 27 -20.61 1.33 -6.46
N CYS A 28 -20.19 0.08 -6.18
CA CYS A 28 -19.26 -0.66 -7.04
C CYS A 28 -19.77 -0.80 -8.49
N LYS A 29 -21.10 -0.91 -8.68
CA LYS A 29 -21.73 -0.90 -10.03
C LYS A 29 -21.44 0.38 -10.82
N ARG A 30 -21.35 1.50 -10.11
CA ARG A 30 -21.31 2.85 -10.69
C ARG A 30 -19.88 3.38 -10.79
N ASP A 31 -19.03 3.03 -9.84
CA ASP A 31 -17.66 3.52 -9.74
C ASP A 31 -16.68 2.37 -9.46
N PRO A 32 -15.93 1.91 -10.49
CA PRO A 32 -14.88 0.92 -10.32
C PRO A 32 -13.77 1.33 -9.32
N LEU A 33 -13.61 2.62 -9.02
CA LEU A 33 -12.66 3.07 -8.00
C LEU A 33 -13.08 2.66 -6.58
N ALA A 34 -14.34 2.27 -6.36
CA ALA A 34 -14.80 1.81 -5.06
C ALA A 34 -14.12 0.52 -4.59
N TYR A 35 -13.81 -0.39 -5.52
CA TYR A 35 -13.10 -1.65 -5.25
C TYR A 35 -11.66 -1.67 -5.78
N ALA A 36 -11.15 -0.54 -6.27
CA ALA A 36 -9.82 -0.43 -6.85
C ALA A 36 -8.71 -0.75 -5.82
N THR A 37 -7.71 -1.47 -6.29
CA THR A 37 -6.48 -1.79 -5.56
C THR A 37 -5.64 -0.54 -5.29
N ALA A 38 -4.71 -0.63 -4.33
CA ALA A 38 -3.73 0.44 -4.06
C ALA A 38 -2.97 0.88 -5.34
N ALA A 39 -2.65 -0.06 -6.23
CA ALA A 39 -1.93 0.22 -7.47
C ALA A 39 -2.79 1.00 -8.48
N GLU A 40 -4.05 0.60 -8.66
CA GLU A 40 -4.99 1.31 -9.54
C GLU A 40 -5.26 2.74 -9.03
N ARG A 41 -5.43 2.89 -7.72
CA ARG A 41 -5.60 4.21 -7.08
C ARG A 41 -4.36 5.08 -7.23
N MET A 42 -3.16 4.50 -7.12
CA MET A 42 -1.90 5.20 -7.36
C MET A 42 -1.80 5.69 -8.81
N LEU A 43 -2.11 4.84 -9.80
CA LEU A 43 -2.10 5.25 -11.22
C LEU A 43 -3.10 6.37 -11.49
N ARG A 44 -4.30 6.28 -10.90
CA ARG A 44 -5.30 7.33 -10.99
C ARG A 44 -4.80 8.66 -10.42
N ALA A 45 -4.06 8.61 -9.32
CA ALA A 45 -3.46 9.80 -8.69
C ALA A 45 -2.29 10.38 -9.49
N ILE A 46 -1.45 9.52 -10.08
CA ILE A 46 -0.32 9.93 -10.95
C ILE A 46 -0.83 10.62 -12.22
N GLY A 47 -1.89 10.06 -12.83
CA GLY A 47 -2.49 10.57 -14.06
C GLY A 47 -1.71 10.21 -15.33
N ASP A 48 -2.18 10.75 -16.45
CA ASP A 48 -1.64 10.42 -17.77
C ASP A 48 -0.32 11.14 -18.08
N PRO A 49 0.61 10.47 -18.79
CA PRO A 49 1.85 11.10 -19.22
C PRO A 49 1.62 12.08 -20.38
N GLN A 50 2.42 13.14 -20.41
CA GLN A 50 2.64 13.98 -21.58
C GLN A 50 3.77 13.40 -22.41
N LEU A 51 3.51 13.17 -23.70
CA LEU A 51 4.52 12.70 -24.64
C LEU A 51 5.34 13.89 -25.13
N VAL A 52 6.64 13.86 -24.89
CA VAL A 52 7.57 14.90 -25.34
C VAL A 52 8.53 14.32 -26.37
N ASP A 53 8.43 14.80 -27.61
CA ASP A 53 9.42 14.50 -28.63
C ASP A 53 10.67 15.35 -28.40
N THR A 54 11.74 14.70 -27.93
CA THR A 54 12.97 15.37 -27.56
C THR A 54 13.74 15.94 -28.76
N ARG A 55 13.39 15.58 -30.00
CA ARG A 55 13.97 16.17 -31.22
C ARG A 55 13.71 17.67 -31.33
N ASN A 56 12.62 18.14 -30.75
CA ASN A 56 12.21 19.54 -30.82
C ASN A 56 12.93 20.43 -29.78
N ASP A 57 13.71 19.86 -28.87
CA ASP A 57 14.48 20.59 -27.85
C ASP A 57 15.95 20.13 -27.90
N SER A 58 16.85 21.04 -28.25
CA SER A 58 18.28 20.73 -28.43
C SER A 58 18.95 20.13 -27.18
N ARG A 59 18.50 20.51 -25.98
CA ARG A 59 19.02 20.00 -24.71
C ARG A 59 18.47 18.60 -24.43
N LEU A 60 17.16 18.40 -24.57
CA LEU A 60 16.54 17.08 -24.40
C LEU A 60 17.03 16.07 -25.44
N SER A 61 17.21 16.51 -26.69
CA SER A 61 17.75 15.72 -27.81
C SER A 61 19.09 15.07 -27.45
N ARG A 62 20.01 15.83 -26.83
CA ARG A 62 21.33 15.34 -26.42
C ARG A 62 21.26 14.35 -25.25
N ILE A 63 20.34 14.56 -24.32
CA ILE A 63 20.19 13.72 -23.12
C ILE A 63 19.51 12.40 -23.45
N PHE A 64 18.41 12.44 -24.22
CA PHE A 64 17.55 11.30 -24.50
C PHE A 64 17.74 10.72 -25.90
N ALA A 65 18.76 11.17 -26.63
CA ALA A 65 19.11 10.69 -27.97
C ALA A 65 17.89 10.69 -28.93
N ASN A 66 17.17 11.82 -29.00
CA ASN A 66 16.02 12.01 -29.89
C ASN A 66 14.82 11.06 -29.66
N LYS A 67 14.71 10.42 -28.48
CA LYS A 67 13.59 9.57 -28.12
C LYS A 67 12.34 10.39 -27.75
N VAL A 68 11.16 9.79 -27.90
CA VAL A 68 9.94 10.31 -27.28
C VAL A 68 9.91 9.82 -25.84
N ILE A 69 9.79 10.73 -24.88
CA ILE A 69 9.74 10.42 -23.46
C ILE A 69 8.35 10.71 -22.89
N LYS A 70 7.99 9.99 -21.82
CA LYS A 70 6.77 10.23 -21.04
C LYS A 70 7.12 11.08 -19.83
N LEU A 71 6.50 12.25 -19.72
CA LEU A 71 6.60 13.11 -18.55
C LEU A 71 5.29 13.10 -17.78
N TYR A 72 5.36 12.77 -16.50
CA TYR A 72 4.19 12.73 -15.62
C TYR A 72 4.09 14.07 -14.88
N PRO A 73 3.00 14.85 -15.04
CA PRO A 73 2.83 16.13 -14.33
C PRO A 73 2.91 16.00 -12.81
N ALA A 74 2.49 14.85 -12.27
CA ALA A 74 2.64 14.50 -10.87
C ALA A 74 4.10 14.54 -10.39
N PHE A 75 5.09 14.32 -11.25
CA PHE A 75 6.51 14.29 -10.90
C PHE A 75 7.32 15.43 -11.54
N LYS A 76 6.68 16.56 -11.87
CA LYS A 76 7.32 17.70 -12.55
C LYS A 76 8.56 18.29 -11.84
N GLU A 77 8.70 18.05 -10.54
CA GLU A 77 9.81 18.54 -9.70
C GLU A 77 11.05 17.64 -9.72
N PHE A 78 10.95 16.45 -10.32
CA PHE A 78 12.00 15.44 -10.35
C PHE A 78 12.81 15.51 -11.65
N TYR A 79 13.71 16.49 -11.72
CA TYR A 79 14.56 16.71 -12.89
C TYR A 79 15.65 15.65 -13.03
N GLY A 80 15.78 15.06 -14.22
CA GLY A 80 16.81 14.05 -14.51
C GLY A 80 16.46 12.64 -13.99
N MET A 81 15.21 12.42 -13.57
CA MET A 81 14.71 11.14 -13.06
C MET A 81 13.61 10.54 -13.94
N GLU A 82 13.46 11.00 -15.18
CA GLU A 82 12.37 10.63 -16.08
C GLU A 82 12.29 9.10 -16.30
N ASP A 83 13.43 8.45 -16.53
CA ASP A 83 13.50 6.99 -16.72
C ASP A 83 13.20 6.22 -15.43
N ALA A 84 13.59 6.75 -14.27
CA ALA A 84 13.29 6.13 -12.97
C ALA A 84 11.79 6.25 -12.65
N ILE A 85 11.18 7.40 -12.95
CA ILE A 85 9.75 7.62 -12.79
C ILE A 85 8.96 6.71 -13.74
N GLU A 86 9.34 6.57 -15.01
CA GLU A 86 8.65 5.65 -15.92
C GLU A 86 8.71 4.21 -15.40
N GLN A 87 9.83 3.76 -14.81
CA GLN A 87 9.91 2.44 -14.18
C GLN A 87 8.99 2.31 -12.96
N VAL A 88 8.94 3.31 -12.09
CA VAL A 88 8.00 3.36 -10.95
C VAL A 88 6.55 3.29 -11.43
N VAL A 89 6.19 4.08 -12.45
CA VAL A 89 4.84 4.04 -13.03
C VAL A 89 4.56 2.70 -13.70
N SER A 90 5.56 2.11 -14.37
CA SER A 90 5.43 0.78 -14.99
C SER A 90 5.15 -0.30 -13.95
N TYR A 91 5.83 -0.25 -12.80
CA TYR A 91 5.55 -1.14 -11.66
C TYR A 91 4.07 -1.05 -11.25
N PHE A 92 3.55 0.15 -11.01
CA PHE A 92 2.13 0.31 -10.63
C PHE A 92 1.19 -0.14 -11.76
N ARG A 93 1.54 0.10 -13.03
CA ARG A 93 0.77 -0.32 -14.21
C ARG A 93 0.63 -1.84 -14.27
N HIS A 94 1.72 -2.57 -14.08
CA HIS A 94 1.72 -4.02 -14.09
C HIS A 94 1.02 -4.59 -12.83
N ALA A 95 1.26 -4.00 -11.67
CA ALA A 95 0.58 -4.38 -10.43
C ALA A 95 -0.96 -4.21 -10.52
N ALA A 96 -1.43 -3.10 -11.11
CA ALA A 96 -2.85 -2.84 -11.36
C ALA A 96 -3.50 -3.86 -12.32
N GLN A 97 -2.72 -4.46 -13.21
CA GLN A 97 -3.18 -5.53 -14.11
C GLN A 97 -3.20 -6.91 -13.43
N GLY A 98 -2.66 -7.02 -12.21
CA GLY A 98 -2.54 -8.28 -11.47
C GLY A 98 -1.34 -9.13 -11.89
N LEU A 99 -0.31 -8.52 -12.48
CA LEU A 99 0.96 -9.19 -12.84
C LEU A 99 1.86 -9.41 -11.61
N GLU A 100 3.04 -10.00 -11.82
CA GLU A 100 3.97 -10.40 -10.76
C GLU A 100 4.41 -9.23 -9.87
N GLU A 101 4.48 -8.01 -10.41
CA GLU A 101 4.84 -6.80 -9.67
C GLU A 101 3.91 -6.54 -8.47
N LYS A 102 2.65 -7.01 -8.52
CA LYS A 102 1.74 -6.97 -7.37
C LYS A 102 2.32 -7.68 -6.14
N LYS A 103 3.13 -8.72 -6.36
CA LYS A 103 3.73 -9.57 -5.32
C LYS A 103 5.17 -9.17 -4.97
N GLN A 104 5.65 -8.04 -5.48
CA GLN A 104 7.02 -7.58 -5.30
C GLN A 104 7.06 -6.27 -4.51
N ILE A 105 8.15 -6.09 -3.76
CA ILE A 105 8.48 -4.84 -3.08
C ILE A 105 9.07 -3.88 -4.12
N LEU A 106 8.50 -2.69 -4.26
CA LEU A 106 9.10 -1.62 -5.06
C LEU A 106 10.34 -1.11 -4.33
N TYR A 107 11.52 -1.26 -4.91
CA TYR A 107 12.77 -0.91 -4.26
C TYR A 107 13.55 0.16 -5.03
N LEU A 108 13.71 1.33 -4.40
CA LEU A 108 14.49 2.43 -4.96
C LEU A 108 15.96 2.28 -4.55
N LEU A 109 16.81 2.03 -5.54
CA LEU A 109 18.26 1.89 -5.38
C LEU A 109 18.97 3.11 -5.93
N GLY A 110 19.88 3.70 -5.18
CA GLY A 110 20.66 4.83 -5.67
C GLY A 110 21.55 5.45 -4.60
N PRO A 111 22.36 6.44 -4.96
CA PRO A 111 23.28 7.09 -4.04
C PRO A 111 22.57 7.89 -2.95
N VAL A 112 23.31 8.21 -1.88
CA VAL A 112 22.85 9.15 -0.85
C VAL A 112 22.59 10.51 -1.50
N GLY A 113 21.44 11.14 -1.20
CA GLY A 113 21.05 12.39 -1.84
C GLY A 113 20.47 12.27 -3.26
N GLY A 114 20.34 11.06 -3.82
CA GLY A 114 19.74 10.85 -5.15
C GLY A 114 18.22 11.06 -5.25
N GLY A 115 17.56 11.66 -4.24
CA GLY A 115 16.11 11.95 -4.28
C GLY A 115 15.17 10.74 -4.08
N LYS A 116 15.67 9.57 -3.65
CA LYS A 116 14.84 8.38 -3.37
C LYS A 116 13.72 8.65 -2.37
N SER A 117 14.07 9.26 -1.24
CA SER A 117 13.10 9.63 -0.19
C SER A 117 12.12 10.69 -0.68
N SER A 118 12.55 11.58 -1.58
CA SER A 118 11.65 12.56 -2.22
C SER A 118 10.62 11.87 -3.13
N ILE A 119 11.03 10.85 -3.90
CA ILE A 119 10.09 10.02 -4.70
C ILE A 119 9.11 9.30 -3.76
N ALA A 120 9.61 8.70 -2.68
CA ALA A 120 8.77 8.02 -1.69
C ALA A 120 7.74 8.98 -1.06
N GLU A 121 8.16 10.18 -0.67
CA GLU A 121 7.28 11.22 -0.15
C GLU A 121 6.24 11.64 -1.18
N ARG A 122 6.63 11.81 -2.44
CA ARG A 122 5.70 12.14 -3.51
C ARG A 122 4.65 11.05 -3.73
N LEU A 123 5.05 9.78 -3.71
CA LEU A 123 4.13 8.65 -3.83
C LEU A 123 3.15 8.60 -2.65
N LYS A 124 3.58 8.88 -1.42
CA LYS A 124 2.69 8.99 -0.26
C LYS A 124 1.66 10.10 -0.45
N GLN A 125 2.08 11.28 -0.90
CA GLN A 125 1.17 12.40 -1.20
C GLN A 125 0.14 12.03 -2.28
N LEU A 126 0.58 11.38 -3.36
CA LEU A 126 -0.31 10.93 -4.42
C LEU A 126 -1.33 9.90 -3.92
N MET A 127 -0.92 9.01 -3.00
CA MET A 127 -1.83 8.03 -2.40
C MET A 127 -3.00 8.72 -1.64
N GLU A 128 -2.79 9.91 -1.06
CA GLU A 128 -3.85 10.65 -0.36
C GLU A 128 -4.95 11.19 -1.29
N HIS A 129 -4.73 11.25 -2.61
CA HIS A 129 -5.67 11.87 -3.55
C HIS A 129 -6.93 11.04 -3.81
N VAL A 130 -6.82 9.71 -3.73
CA VAL A 130 -7.90 8.78 -4.08
C VAL A 130 -8.35 8.06 -2.81
N PRO A 131 -9.64 8.08 -2.44
CA PRO A 131 -10.14 7.38 -1.26
C PRO A 131 -10.17 5.85 -1.48
N PHE A 132 -10.42 5.10 -0.42
CA PHE A 132 -10.75 3.68 -0.45
C PHE A 132 -11.91 3.40 0.51
N TYR A 133 -12.47 2.20 0.41
CA TYR A 133 -13.55 1.73 1.26
C TYR A 133 -13.04 0.61 2.16
N ALA A 134 -13.37 0.70 3.44
CA ALA A 134 -12.99 -0.28 4.45
C ALA A 134 -14.18 -0.64 5.34
N ILE A 135 -14.10 -1.79 6.00
CA ILE A 135 -15.05 -2.14 7.05
C ILE A 135 -14.94 -1.12 8.18
N LYS A 136 -16.07 -0.52 8.56
CA LYS A 136 -16.12 0.45 9.65
C LYS A 136 -15.70 -0.19 10.97
N GLY A 137 -14.72 0.42 11.63
CA GLY A 137 -14.16 -0.08 12.87
C GLY A 137 -13.02 -1.09 12.70
N SER A 138 -12.75 -1.57 11.48
CA SER A 138 -11.61 -2.46 11.25
C SER A 138 -10.29 -1.75 11.61
N PRO A 139 -9.46 -2.36 12.46
CA PRO A 139 -8.19 -1.75 12.90
C PRO A 139 -7.10 -1.85 11.81
N VAL A 140 -7.33 -2.66 10.77
CA VAL A 140 -6.39 -2.90 9.67
C VAL A 140 -6.90 -2.38 8.34
N ASN A 141 -7.91 -1.49 8.34
CA ASN A 141 -8.47 -0.91 7.11
C ASN A 141 -8.85 -1.99 6.07
N GLU A 142 -9.38 -3.15 6.48
CA GLU A 142 -9.66 -4.24 5.54
C GLU A 142 -10.82 -3.92 4.59
N SER A 143 -10.76 -4.46 3.38
CA SER A 143 -11.78 -4.24 2.36
C SER A 143 -13.07 -4.97 2.70
N PRO A 144 -14.25 -4.36 2.45
CA PRO A 144 -15.53 -5.05 2.60
C PRO A 144 -15.66 -6.29 1.71
N LEU A 145 -14.88 -6.38 0.63
CA LEU A 145 -14.90 -7.53 -0.26
C LEU A 145 -14.33 -8.81 0.37
N GLY A 146 -13.61 -8.70 1.49
CA GLY A 146 -13.14 -9.87 2.24
C GLY A 146 -14.27 -10.65 2.93
N LEU A 147 -15.49 -10.10 2.99
CA LEU A 147 -16.66 -10.79 3.56
C LEU A 147 -17.26 -11.87 2.65
N PHE A 148 -16.86 -11.92 1.37
CA PHE A 148 -17.46 -12.77 0.35
C PHE A 148 -16.52 -13.89 -0.08
N ASP A 149 -17.07 -15.07 -0.33
CA ASP A 149 -16.30 -16.21 -0.81
C ASP A 149 -16.07 -16.12 -2.34
N PRO A 150 -14.82 -16.22 -2.83
CA PRO A 150 -14.53 -16.12 -4.27
C PRO A 150 -15.18 -17.20 -5.14
N VAL A 151 -15.46 -18.38 -4.56
CA VAL A 151 -16.01 -19.55 -5.25
C VAL A 151 -17.53 -19.49 -5.23
N GLU A 152 -18.14 -19.19 -4.07
CA GLU A 152 -19.59 -19.17 -3.91
C GLU A 152 -20.23 -17.87 -4.41
N ASP A 153 -19.68 -16.72 -4.01
CA ASP A 153 -20.28 -15.40 -4.29
C ASP A 153 -19.74 -14.75 -5.57
N GLY A 154 -18.58 -15.21 -6.05
CA GLY A 154 -17.84 -14.53 -7.12
C GLY A 154 -18.61 -14.35 -8.42
N GLU A 155 -19.42 -15.33 -8.82
CA GLU A 155 -20.25 -15.24 -10.03
C GLU A 155 -21.40 -14.24 -9.87
N ILE A 156 -21.99 -14.17 -8.69
CA ILE A 156 -23.10 -13.28 -8.37
C ILE A 156 -22.59 -11.84 -8.33
N LEU A 157 -21.46 -11.60 -7.66
CA LEU A 157 -20.82 -10.29 -7.58
C LEU A 157 -20.40 -9.74 -8.95
N GLU A 158 -19.89 -10.61 -9.82
CA GLU A 158 -19.51 -10.23 -11.17
C GLU A 158 -20.73 -9.88 -12.04
N LYS A 159 -21.81 -10.68 -12.00
CA LYS A 159 -23.02 -10.45 -12.80
C LYS A 159 -23.86 -9.28 -12.30
N GLU A 160 -24.09 -9.19 -10.99
CA GLU A 160 -25.01 -8.20 -10.42
C GLU A 160 -24.31 -6.87 -10.14
N TYR A 161 -23.07 -6.91 -9.68
CA TYR A 161 -22.33 -5.74 -9.19
C TYR A 161 -21.16 -5.32 -10.08
N GLY A 162 -20.81 -6.12 -11.08
CA GLY A 162 -19.71 -5.83 -12.00
C GLY A 162 -18.33 -5.97 -11.34
N ILE A 163 -18.23 -6.66 -10.21
CA ILE A 163 -16.97 -6.84 -9.46
C ILE A 163 -16.26 -8.10 -9.96
N PRO A 164 -15.11 -8.00 -10.64
CA PRO A 164 -14.41 -9.18 -11.12
C PRO A 164 -13.85 -10.03 -9.98
N ARG A 165 -13.84 -11.35 -10.16
CA ARG A 165 -13.37 -12.31 -9.13
C ARG A 165 -11.97 -12.05 -8.58
N ARG A 166 -11.09 -11.45 -9.39
CA ARG A 166 -9.71 -11.10 -8.98
C ARG A 166 -9.63 -10.15 -7.77
N TYR A 167 -10.70 -9.40 -7.48
CA TYR A 167 -10.75 -8.47 -6.34
C TYR A 167 -11.22 -9.14 -5.03
N LEU A 168 -11.68 -10.40 -5.10
CA LEU A 168 -12.23 -11.15 -3.97
C LEU A 168 -11.20 -12.02 -3.25
N GLN A 169 -9.95 -12.07 -3.73
CA GLN A 169 -8.86 -12.87 -3.13
C GLN A 169 -8.35 -12.24 -1.82
N ARG A 170 -9.21 -12.09 -0.82
CA ARG A 170 -8.93 -11.44 0.45
C ARG A 170 -9.44 -12.33 1.58
N ILE A 171 -8.70 -12.36 2.68
CA ILE A 171 -9.14 -13.04 3.89
C ILE A 171 -9.72 -12.03 4.88
N LEU A 172 -10.60 -12.48 5.77
CA LEU A 172 -11.04 -11.69 6.91
C LEU A 172 -9.92 -11.60 7.96
N SER A 173 -9.78 -10.42 8.56
CA SER A 173 -8.90 -10.28 9.73
C SER A 173 -9.46 -11.04 10.94
N PRO A 174 -8.62 -11.42 11.93
CA PRO A 174 -9.12 -12.03 13.16
C PRO A 174 -10.17 -11.16 13.86
N TRP A 175 -10.03 -9.83 13.77
CA TRP A 175 -11.01 -8.88 14.29
C TRP A 175 -12.36 -9.02 13.56
N ALA A 176 -12.35 -9.07 12.22
CA ALA A 176 -13.58 -9.19 11.44
C ALA A 176 -14.25 -10.57 11.62
N VAL A 177 -13.47 -11.64 11.77
CA VAL A 177 -13.99 -12.97 12.10
C VAL A 177 -14.76 -12.94 13.42
N LYS A 178 -14.18 -12.35 14.47
CA LYS A 178 -14.87 -12.15 15.76
C LYS A 178 -16.16 -11.35 15.60
N ARG A 179 -16.15 -10.25 14.83
CA ARG A 179 -17.37 -9.45 14.58
C ARG A 179 -18.43 -10.22 13.81
N LEU A 180 -18.04 -11.06 12.85
CA LEU A 180 -18.97 -11.90 12.11
C LEU A 180 -19.69 -12.90 13.03
N GLU A 181 -18.96 -13.51 13.98
CA GLU A 181 -19.53 -14.38 15.01
C GLU A 181 -20.49 -13.63 15.94
N GLU A 182 -20.09 -12.45 16.44
CA GLU A 182 -20.93 -11.57 17.27
C GLU A 182 -22.22 -11.15 16.54
N PHE A 183 -22.15 -11.01 15.21
CA PHE A 183 -23.29 -10.67 14.37
C PHE A 183 -24.18 -11.87 14.02
N GLY A 184 -23.79 -13.09 14.42
CA GLY A 184 -24.49 -14.33 14.11
C GLY A 184 -24.41 -14.69 12.62
N GLY A 185 -23.31 -14.33 11.96
CA GLY A 185 -23.11 -14.52 10.51
C GLY A 185 -23.81 -13.50 9.62
N ASP A 186 -24.52 -12.52 10.19
CA ASP A 186 -25.24 -11.51 9.39
C ASP A 186 -24.31 -10.40 8.88
N ILE A 187 -23.78 -10.58 7.66
CA ILE A 187 -22.88 -9.61 7.03
C ILE A 187 -23.52 -8.23 6.81
N ARG A 188 -24.86 -8.11 6.81
CA ARG A 188 -25.56 -6.83 6.61
C ARG A 188 -25.39 -5.88 7.80
N LYS A 189 -24.96 -6.39 8.96
CA LYS A 189 -24.62 -5.57 10.13
C LYS A 189 -23.29 -4.84 9.96
N PHE A 190 -22.43 -5.27 9.03
CA PHE A 190 -21.23 -4.52 8.70
C PHE A 190 -21.59 -3.23 7.97
N GLN A 191 -20.94 -2.16 8.40
CA GLN A 191 -20.97 -0.87 7.71
C GLN A 191 -19.64 -0.65 6.99
N VAL A 192 -19.68 0.10 5.91
CA VAL A 192 -18.51 0.48 5.13
C VAL A 192 -18.23 1.95 5.34
N VAL A 193 -16.96 2.30 5.51
CA VAL A 193 -16.51 3.68 5.64
C VAL A 193 -15.61 4.05 4.47
N LYS A 194 -15.89 5.21 3.85
CA LYS A 194 -15.00 5.84 2.88
C LYS A 194 -13.89 6.58 3.62
N ARG A 195 -12.64 6.21 3.34
CA ARG A 195 -11.44 6.80 3.95
C ARG A 195 -10.51 7.37 2.89
N TYR A 196 -9.90 8.50 3.23
CA TYR A 196 -8.78 9.03 2.48
C TYR A 196 -7.48 8.53 3.12
N PRO A 197 -6.54 7.97 2.33
CA PRO A 197 -5.22 7.70 2.85
C PRO A 197 -4.61 8.97 3.43
N SER A 198 -3.88 8.84 4.53
CA SER A 198 -3.30 9.98 5.23
C SER A 198 -2.01 9.59 5.93
N VAL A 199 -0.93 10.27 5.58
CA VAL A 199 0.38 10.18 6.26
C VAL A 199 0.25 10.65 7.70
N LEU A 200 -0.40 11.80 7.91
CA LEU A 200 -0.53 12.42 9.23
C LEU A 200 -1.35 11.59 10.21
N ARG A 201 -2.42 10.93 9.73
CA ARG A 201 -3.28 10.07 10.56
C ARG A 201 -2.87 8.59 10.53
N GLN A 202 -1.86 8.24 9.75
CA GLN A 202 -1.42 6.87 9.49
C GLN A 202 -2.55 5.94 9.02
N ILE A 203 -3.37 6.42 8.08
CA ILE A 203 -4.48 5.64 7.50
C ILE A 203 -4.08 5.24 6.09
N GLY A 204 -3.91 3.95 5.81
CA GLY A 204 -3.49 3.44 4.50
C GLY A 204 -2.10 3.90 4.06
N VAL A 205 -1.39 4.73 4.84
CA VAL A 205 -0.01 5.14 4.58
C VAL A 205 0.76 5.07 5.89
N ALA A 206 1.84 4.30 5.89
CA ALA A 206 2.71 4.18 7.05
C ALA A 206 4.18 4.22 6.65
N LYS A 207 5.01 4.60 7.61
CA LYS A 207 6.47 4.60 7.49
C LYS A 207 7.04 3.77 8.63
N THR A 208 7.90 2.83 8.30
CA THR A 208 8.64 2.01 9.26
C THR A 208 10.12 2.14 8.98
N GLU A 209 10.90 2.19 10.06
CA GLU A 209 12.35 2.27 10.03
C GLU A 209 12.91 1.13 10.88
N PRO A 210 14.11 0.63 10.58
CA PRO A 210 14.77 -0.36 11.42
C PRO A 210 15.13 0.28 12.76
N GLY A 211 14.71 -0.36 13.85
CA GLY A 211 15.23 -0.03 15.18
C GLY A 211 16.66 -0.56 15.37
N ASP A 212 17.26 -0.29 16.54
CA ASP A 212 18.57 -0.84 16.89
C ASP A 212 18.58 -2.38 16.81
N GLU A 213 19.67 -2.98 16.30
CA GLU A 213 19.81 -4.43 16.08
C GLU A 213 19.48 -5.28 17.33
N ASN A 214 19.66 -4.73 18.53
CA ASN A 214 19.40 -5.41 19.80
C ASN A 214 17.93 -5.36 20.26
N ASN A 215 17.13 -4.42 19.74
CA ASN A 215 15.75 -4.16 20.17
C ASN A 215 14.75 -4.19 19.02
N GLN A 216 15.15 -4.67 17.84
CA GLN A 216 14.28 -4.69 16.69
C GLN A 216 13.26 -5.84 16.79
N ASP A 217 12.10 -5.49 17.31
CA ASP A 217 10.94 -6.36 17.41
C ASP A 217 10.09 -6.28 16.12
N ILE A 218 9.66 -7.47 15.66
CA ILE A 218 8.77 -7.66 14.51
C ILE A 218 7.46 -6.88 14.71
N SER A 219 7.11 -6.56 15.96
CA SER A 219 5.94 -5.78 16.32
C SER A 219 5.82 -4.42 15.63
N SER A 220 6.92 -3.80 15.23
CA SER A 220 6.92 -2.57 14.44
C SER A 220 6.24 -2.73 13.06
N LEU A 221 6.24 -3.94 12.50
CA LEU A 221 5.60 -4.27 11.23
C LEU A 221 4.23 -4.89 11.42
N VAL A 222 4.11 -5.87 12.33
CA VAL A 222 2.91 -6.71 12.42
C VAL A 222 1.96 -6.27 13.53
N GLY A 223 2.42 -5.50 14.52
CA GLY A 223 1.69 -5.17 15.74
C GLY A 223 2.08 -6.04 16.93
N LYS A 224 1.45 -5.84 18.09
CA LYS A 224 1.71 -6.61 19.31
C LYS A 224 0.49 -6.65 20.21
N ILE A 225 0.49 -7.53 21.20
CA ILE A 225 -0.55 -7.53 22.23
C ILE A 225 -0.45 -6.27 23.09
N ASP A 226 -1.59 -5.65 23.41
CA ASP A 226 -1.68 -4.58 24.39
C ASP A 226 -1.88 -5.17 25.79
N ILE A 227 -0.83 -5.16 26.60
CA ILE A 227 -0.83 -5.71 27.96
C ILE A 227 -1.96 -5.13 28.81
N ARG A 228 -2.35 -3.86 28.58
CA ARG A 228 -3.42 -3.21 29.35
C ARG A 228 -4.79 -3.80 29.06
N LYS A 229 -4.98 -4.38 27.88
CA LYS A 229 -6.24 -5.02 27.49
C LYS A 229 -6.37 -6.44 28.02
N LEU A 230 -5.28 -7.05 28.51
CA LEU A 230 -5.28 -8.40 29.07
C LEU A 230 -6.05 -8.52 30.39
N GLU A 231 -6.37 -7.39 31.02
CA GLU A 231 -7.30 -7.36 32.17
C GLU A 231 -8.74 -7.71 31.76
N THR A 232 -9.12 -7.42 30.50
CA THR A 232 -10.49 -7.58 29.99
C THR A 232 -10.61 -8.70 28.96
N TYR A 233 -9.55 -8.95 28.18
CA TYR A 233 -9.54 -9.86 27.05
C TYR A 233 -8.45 -10.93 27.22
N ALA A 234 -8.69 -12.12 26.66
CA ALA A 234 -7.67 -13.17 26.63
C ALA A 234 -6.49 -12.79 25.71
N GLN A 235 -5.34 -13.44 25.89
CA GLN A 235 -4.13 -13.16 25.10
C GLN A 235 -4.34 -13.42 23.59
N ASP A 236 -5.16 -14.40 23.25
CA ASP A 236 -5.53 -14.80 21.90
C ASP A 236 -6.77 -14.07 21.36
N ASP A 237 -7.34 -13.12 22.10
CA ASP A 237 -8.48 -12.32 21.66
C ASP A 237 -8.03 -11.21 20.68
N PRO A 238 -8.59 -11.12 19.47
CA PRO A 238 -8.28 -10.07 18.50
C PRO A 238 -8.43 -8.64 19.05
N ASP A 239 -9.34 -8.40 19.99
CA ASP A 239 -9.53 -7.07 20.59
C ASP A 239 -8.39 -6.70 21.56
N ALA A 240 -7.64 -7.66 22.11
CA ALA A 240 -6.43 -7.45 22.90
C ALA A 240 -5.22 -7.05 22.04
N TYR A 241 -5.28 -7.33 20.73
CA TYR A 241 -4.19 -7.03 19.80
C TYR A 241 -4.13 -5.55 19.43
N SER A 242 -2.93 -4.99 19.46
CA SER A 242 -2.60 -3.66 18.96
C SER A 242 -2.11 -3.77 17.52
N TYR A 243 -3.01 -3.49 16.58
CA TYR A 243 -2.77 -3.40 15.14
C TYR A 243 -2.01 -2.12 14.75
N SER A 244 -0.99 -1.75 15.52
CA SER A 244 -0.17 -0.54 15.32
C SER A 244 1.03 -0.77 14.39
N GLY A 245 1.22 -1.99 13.88
CA GLY A 245 2.30 -2.32 12.96
C GLY A 245 2.14 -1.65 11.59
N GLY A 246 3.26 -1.39 10.92
CA GLY A 246 3.29 -0.76 9.60
C GLY A 246 2.40 -1.46 8.55
N LEU A 247 2.38 -2.80 8.53
CA LEU A 247 1.53 -3.57 7.61
C LEU A 247 0.03 -3.39 7.92
N CYS A 248 -0.34 -3.32 9.21
CA CYS A 248 -1.71 -3.06 9.64
C CYS A 248 -2.19 -1.67 9.18
N LEU A 249 -1.37 -0.64 9.44
CA LEU A 249 -1.72 0.76 9.17
C LEU A 249 -1.74 1.07 7.66
N ALA A 250 -0.80 0.49 6.90
CA ALA A 250 -0.65 0.73 5.47
C ALA A 250 -1.53 -0.16 4.57
N ASN A 251 -2.37 -1.03 5.15
CA ASN A 251 -3.24 -1.89 4.38
C ASN A 251 -4.13 -1.08 3.41
N GLN A 252 -4.38 -1.64 2.22
CA GLN A 252 -4.98 -1.00 1.06
C GLN A 252 -4.25 0.25 0.53
N GLY A 253 -3.07 0.64 1.02
CA GLY A 253 -2.32 1.80 0.53
C GLY A 253 -0.81 1.57 0.39
N LEU A 254 0.03 2.34 1.09
CA LEU A 254 1.49 2.38 0.87
C LEU A 254 2.27 2.30 2.19
N LEU A 255 3.11 1.27 2.33
CA LEU A 255 4.09 1.11 3.40
C LEU A 255 5.48 1.53 2.89
N GLU A 256 6.07 2.56 3.50
CA GLU A 256 7.48 2.89 3.28
C GLU A 256 8.35 2.19 4.33
N PHE A 257 9.26 1.32 3.89
CA PHE A 257 10.31 0.73 4.72
C PHE A 257 11.66 1.40 4.40
N VAL A 258 12.10 2.28 5.28
CA VAL A 258 13.39 2.97 5.14
C VAL A 258 14.53 2.04 5.52
N GLU A 259 15.59 1.97 4.71
CA GLU A 259 16.80 1.20 5.04
C GLU A 259 16.53 -0.27 5.41
N MET A 260 15.59 -0.89 4.68
CA MET A 260 15.09 -2.25 4.94
C MET A 260 16.18 -3.30 5.19
N PHE A 261 17.34 -3.19 4.53
CA PHE A 261 18.42 -4.17 4.66
C PHE A 261 19.27 -4.06 5.92
N LYS A 262 19.06 -3.04 6.76
CA LYS A 262 19.61 -3.01 8.12
C LYS A 262 18.82 -3.91 9.07
N ALA A 263 17.58 -4.25 8.73
CA ALA A 263 16.75 -5.12 9.55
C ALA A 263 17.22 -6.59 9.47
N PRO A 264 17.12 -7.36 10.56
CA PRO A 264 17.35 -8.80 10.53
C PRO A 264 16.39 -9.49 9.56
N ILE A 265 16.86 -10.57 8.91
CA ILE A 265 16.05 -11.37 7.96
C ILE A 265 14.70 -11.81 8.57
N LYS A 266 14.69 -12.14 9.87
CA LYS A 266 13.47 -12.54 10.60
C LYS A 266 12.37 -11.47 10.58
N VAL A 267 12.76 -10.19 10.62
CA VAL A 267 11.85 -9.04 10.56
C VAL A 267 11.28 -8.86 9.15
N LEU A 268 12.01 -9.31 8.12
CA LEU A 268 11.58 -9.18 6.73
C LEU A 268 10.62 -10.30 6.28
N HIS A 269 10.57 -11.45 6.98
CA HIS A 269 9.70 -12.56 6.60
C HIS A 269 8.21 -12.19 6.51
N PRO A 270 7.60 -11.48 7.48
CA PRO A 270 6.21 -11.05 7.37
C PRO A 270 5.93 -10.18 6.13
N LEU A 271 6.90 -9.37 5.66
CA LEU A 271 6.74 -8.58 4.44
C LEU A 271 6.66 -9.47 3.19
N LEU A 272 7.43 -10.55 3.15
CA LEU A 272 7.39 -11.49 2.04
C LEU A 272 6.07 -12.24 2.01
N THR A 273 5.58 -12.70 3.15
CA THR A 273 4.27 -13.35 3.24
C THR A 273 3.17 -12.36 2.85
N ALA A 274 3.22 -11.13 3.35
CA ALA A 274 2.26 -10.07 3.01
C ALA A 274 2.20 -9.79 1.51
N THR A 275 3.35 -9.69 0.85
CA THR A 275 3.41 -9.41 -0.60
C THR A 275 3.03 -10.63 -1.45
N GLN A 276 3.36 -11.86 -1.03
CA GLN A 276 3.06 -13.07 -1.81
C GLN A 276 1.63 -13.58 -1.63
N GLU A 277 1.17 -13.66 -0.37
CA GLU A 277 -0.08 -14.30 0.02
C GLU A 277 -1.21 -13.30 0.27
N GLY A 278 -0.91 -11.99 0.27
CA GLY A 278 -1.88 -10.94 0.61
C GLY A 278 -2.28 -10.96 2.08
N ASN A 279 -1.47 -11.59 2.94
CA ASN A 279 -1.72 -11.68 4.37
C ASN A 279 -0.40 -11.90 5.15
N PHE A 280 -0.42 -11.67 6.45
CA PHE A 280 0.72 -11.94 7.34
C PHE A 280 0.26 -12.42 8.71
N LYS A 281 1.17 -13.02 9.47
CA LYS A 281 0.91 -13.42 10.86
C LYS A 281 1.36 -12.35 11.83
N GLY A 282 0.59 -12.17 12.90
CA GLY A 282 0.97 -11.35 14.04
C GLY A 282 2.11 -11.97 14.86
N THR A 283 2.45 -11.34 15.97
CA THR A 283 3.49 -11.83 16.91
C THR A 283 3.09 -13.08 17.69
N GLU A 284 1.82 -13.47 17.65
CA GLU A 284 1.20 -14.47 18.52
C GLU A 284 0.31 -15.40 17.67
N GLY A 285 -0.26 -16.45 18.27
CA GLY A 285 -1.06 -17.50 17.61
C GLY A 285 -2.37 -17.06 16.95
N PHE A 286 -2.47 -15.82 16.49
CA PHE A 286 -3.60 -15.28 15.74
C PHE A 286 -3.68 -15.86 14.34
N GLY A 287 -4.92 -15.85 13.80
CA GLY A 287 -5.14 -16.03 12.36
C GLY A 287 -4.39 -14.98 11.53
N ALA A 288 -4.27 -15.25 10.24
CA ALA A 288 -3.61 -14.34 9.32
C ALA A 288 -4.39 -13.00 9.19
N ILE A 289 -3.65 -11.90 9.09
CA ILE A 289 -4.17 -10.54 8.94
C ILE A 289 -4.04 -10.16 7.46
N PRO A 290 -5.11 -9.66 6.81
CA PRO A 290 -5.07 -9.30 5.39
C PRO A 290 -4.15 -8.11 5.12
N PHE A 291 -3.50 -8.13 3.96
CA PHE A 291 -2.68 -7.04 3.43
C PHE A 291 -2.82 -6.92 1.91
N ASP A 292 -3.45 -5.83 1.47
CA ASP A 292 -3.65 -5.43 0.07
C ASP A 292 -2.88 -4.13 -0.27
N GLY A 293 -1.89 -3.78 0.54
CA GLY A 293 -1.06 -2.58 0.36
C GLY A 293 0.13 -2.82 -0.57
N ILE A 294 0.85 -1.73 -0.85
CA ILE A 294 2.10 -1.74 -1.61
C ILE A 294 3.25 -1.49 -0.65
N VAL A 295 4.31 -2.29 -0.75
CA VAL A 295 5.53 -2.09 0.04
C VAL A 295 6.56 -1.38 -0.84
N LEU A 296 7.00 -0.23 -0.37
CA LEU A 296 8.06 0.58 -0.96
C LEU A 296 9.26 0.55 -0.02
N ALA A 297 10.41 0.14 -0.51
CA ALA A 297 11.66 0.19 0.22
C ALA A 297 12.68 1.05 -0.51
N HIS A 298 13.63 1.62 0.21
CA HIS A 298 14.78 2.30 -0.39
C HIS A 298 16.01 2.14 0.48
N SER A 299 17.18 2.03 -0.16
CA SER A 299 18.46 1.89 0.52
C SER A 299 19.62 2.37 -0.36
N ASN A 300 20.84 2.38 0.17
CA ASN A 300 22.03 2.78 -0.59
C ASN A 300 22.68 1.60 -1.34
N GLU A 301 23.63 1.90 -2.23
CA GLU A 301 24.31 0.86 -3.01
C GLU A 301 25.17 -0.09 -2.18
N SER A 302 25.78 0.39 -1.10
CA SER A 302 26.60 -0.43 -0.20
C SER A 302 25.75 -1.49 0.52
N GLU A 303 24.59 -1.09 1.05
CA GLU A 303 23.63 -1.98 1.71
C GLU A 303 23.10 -3.03 0.73
N TRP A 304 22.73 -2.61 -0.49
CA TRP A 304 22.30 -3.55 -1.51
C TRP A 304 23.37 -4.56 -1.88
N LYS A 305 24.64 -4.13 -2.04
CA LYS A 305 25.76 -5.05 -2.35
C LYS A 305 25.98 -6.04 -1.21
N ALA A 306 25.97 -5.57 0.04
CA ALA A 306 26.11 -6.44 1.20
C ALA A 306 24.96 -7.46 1.30
N PHE A 307 23.72 -6.99 1.10
CA PHE A 307 22.53 -7.83 1.14
C PHE A 307 22.53 -8.89 0.04
N ARG A 308 22.84 -8.51 -1.21
CA ARG A 308 22.88 -9.40 -2.38
C ARG A 308 23.96 -10.47 -2.28
N ASN A 309 25.09 -10.17 -1.65
CA ASN A 309 26.20 -11.11 -1.53
C ASN A 309 25.96 -12.19 -0.45
N ASN A 310 24.93 -12.03 0.39
CA ASN A 310 24.58 -13.00 1.41
C ASN A 310 23.61 -14.06 0.85
N LYS A 311 24.06 -15.32 0.78
CA LYS A 311 23.27 -16.44 0.24
C LYS A 311 21.96 -16.69 1.00
N ASN A 312 21.88 -16.34 2.28
CA ASN A 312 20.64 -16.48 3.06
C ASN A 312 19.53 -15.54 2.57
N ASN A 313 19.87 -14.53 1.77
CA ASN A 313 18.93 -13.52 1.26
C ASN A 313 18.45 -13.81 -0.17
N GLU A 314 18.88 -14.91 -0.80
CA GLU A 314 18.58 -15.19 -2.21
C GLU A 314 17.07 -15.22 -2.49
N ALA A 315 16.28 -15.81 -1.58
CA ALA A 315 14.82 -15.84 -1.68
C ALA A 315 14.15 -14.46 -1.65
N PHE A 316 14.82 -13.42 -1.14
CA PHE A 316 14.31 -12.04 -1.13
C PHE A 316 14.55 -11.34 -2.46
N LEU A 317 15.59 -11.73 -3.22
CA LEU A 317 15.98 -11.01 -4.44
C LEU A 317 14.90 -11.10 -5.52
N ASP A 318 14.25 -12.25 -5.66
CA ASP A 318 13.15 -12.46 -6.62
C ASP A 318 11.88 -11.67 -6.27
N ARG A 319 11.81 -11.16 -5.04
CA ARG A 319 10.64 -10.45 -4.48
C ARG A 319 10.81 -8.93 -4.50
N ILE A 320 11.84 -8.45 -5.17
CA ILE A 320 12.19 -7.03 -5.21
C ILE A 320 12.19 -6.53 -6.66
N TYR A 321 11.36 -5.52 -6.93
CA TYR A 321 11.39 -4.77 -8.18
C TYR A 321 12.33 -3.57 -8.03
N ILE A 322 13.52 -3.65 -8.63
CA ILE A 322 14.56 -2.64 -8.47
C ILE A 322 14.36 -1.50 -9.47
N VAL A 323 14.22 -0.27 -8.96
CA VAL A 323 14.31 0.96 -9.74
C VAL A 323 15.59 1.70 -9.37
N LYS A 324 16.45 1.94 -10.35
CA LYS A 324 17.67 2.73 -10.16
C LYS A 324 17.35 4.22 -10.22
N VAL A 325 17.63 4.94 -9.14
CA VAL A 325 17.48 6.39 -9.03
C VAL A 325 18.87 7.03 -9.15
N PRO A 326 19.16 7.80 -10.22
CA PRO A 326 20.46 8.43 -10.41
C PRO A 326 20.65 9.66 -9.50
N TYR A 327 21.86 10.21 -9.44
CA TYR A 327 22.06 11.57 -8.94
C TYR A 327 21.27 12.55 -9.82
N SER A 328 20.68 13.57 -9.20
CA SER A 328 20.15 14.71 -9.96
C SER A 328 21.34 15.53 -10.48
N LEU A 329 21.69 15.32 -11.74
CA LEU A 329 22.80 15.99 -12.43
C LEU A 329 22.30 17.11 -13.36
N ARG A 330 21.05 17.57 -13.18
CA ARG A 330 20.33 18.40 -14.13
C ARG A 330 20.02 19.80 -13.62
#